data_AF-A0A4R8K2N5-F1
#
_entry.id   AF-A0A4R8K2N5-F1
#
_cell.length_a   1.000
_cell.length_b   1.000
_cell.length_c   1.000
_cell.angle_alpha   90.00
_cell.angle_beta   90.00
_cell.angle_gamma   90.00
#
_symmetry.space_group_name_H-M   'P 1'
#
loop_
_entity.id
_entity.type
_entity.pdbx_description
1 polymer ?
#
loop_
_entity_poly.entity_id
_entity_poly.type
_entity_poly.pdbx_seq_one_letter_code
_entity_poly.pdbx_strand_id
1 'polypeptide(L)' 'MGSHASYRNDLSHIETIVTTLERLLSKGDSMAGTSVINEPNYWRQRIETILNQREISRVEREHADALLRRLSGIIKMP' A
#
# COMPACT_ATOMS: atom_id res chain seq x y z
N MET A 1 -0.61 16.87 17.76
CA MET A 1 -0.08 17.65 16.61
C MET A 1 1.01 16.82 15.95
N GLY A 2 0.74 16.19 14.80
CA GLY A 2 1.73 15.36 14.10
C GLY A 2 1.21 14.42 13.00
N SER A 3 -0.11 14.38 12.73
CA SER A 3 -0.71 13.32 11.92
C SER A 3 -0.52 13.48 10.39
N HIS A 4 -0.68 14.69 9.84
CA HIS A 4 -0.72 14.88 8.37
C HIS A 4 0.60 14.60 7.65
N ALA A 5 1.74 15.05 8.18
CA ALA A 5 3.05 14.76 7.58
C ALA A 5 3.39 13.26 7.65
N SER A 6 2.83 12.56 8.65
CA SER A 6 2.98 11.11 8.79
C SER A 6 2.19 10.36 7.73
N TYR A 7 0.94 10.74 7.44
CA TYR A 7 0.12 10.02 6.46
C TYR A 7 0.66 10.14 5.05
N ARG A 8 1.10 11.33 4.63
CA ARG A 8 1.68 11.51 3.31
C ARG A 8 2.96 10.68 3.13
N ASN A 9 3.84 10.66 4.14
CA ASN A 9 5.05 9.85 4.11
C ASN A 9 4.73 8.35 4.12
N ASP A 10 3.78 7.91 4.95
CA ASP A 10 3.34 6.52 4.99
C ASP A 10 2.78 6.09 3.62
N LEU A 11 1.93 6.91 2.99
CA LEU A 11 1.37 6.61 1.67
C LEU A 11 2.46 6.55 0.58
N SER A 12 3.42 7.49 0.57
CA SER A 12 4.56 7.45 -0.36
C SER A 12 5.47 6.23 -0.14
N HIS A 13 5.65 5.81 1.11
CA HIS A 13 6.40 4.59 1.43
C HIS A 13 5.65 3.35 0.94
N ILE A 14 4.34 3.27 1.20
CA ILE A 14 3.48 2.19 0.72
C ILE A 14 3.49 2.12 -0.81
N GLU A 15 3.44 3.25 -1.50
CA GLU A 15 3.52 3.32 -2.96
C GLU A 15 4.80 2.70 -3.53
N THR A 16 5.95 2.97 -2.89
CA THR A 16 7.23 2.38 -3.27
C THR A 16 7.20 0.86 -3.16
N ILE A 17 6.55 0.35 -2.13
CA ILE A 17 6.43 -1.09 -1.86
C ILE A 17 5.46 -1.73 -2.86
N VAL A 18 4.29 -1.15 -3.08
CA VAL A 18 3.33 -1.60 -4.11
C VAL A 18 4.01 -1.69 -5.48
N THR A 19 4.79 -0.66 -5.86
CA THR A 19 5.54 -0.64 -7.12
C THR A 19 6.60 -1.75 -7.18
N THR A 20 7.23 -2.06 -6.04
CA THR A 20 8.20 -3.17 -5.96
C THR A 20 7.50 -4.52 -6.13
N LEU A 21 6.33 -4.71 -5.49
CA LEU A 21 5.53 -5.91 -5.61
C LEU A 21 5.03 -6.14 -7.05
N GLU A 22 4.54 -5.09 -7.71
CA GLU A 22 4.14 -5.14 -9.12
C GLU A 22 5.30 -5.56 -10.03
N ARG A 23 6.51 -5.04 -9.76
CA ARG A 23 7.72 -5.41 -10.51
C ARG A 23 8.16 -6.85 -10.27
N LEU A 24 8.08 -7.34 -9.05
CA LEU A 24 8.39 -8.73 -8.71
C LEU A 24 7.44 -9.69 -9.43
N LEU A 25 6.13 -9.42 -9.39
CA LEU A 25 5.14 -10.20 -10.14
C LEU A 25 5.40 -10.16 -11.66
N SER A 26 5.68 -8.98 -12.20
CA SER A 26 5.95 -8.82 -13.64
C SER A 26 7.19 -9.60 -14.11
N LYS A 27 8.14 -9.86 -13.21
CA LYS A 27 9.36 -10.64 -13.50
C LYS A 27 9.18 -12.15 -13.32
N GLY A 28 8.01 -12.60 -12.83
CA GLY A 28 7.78 -14.01 -12.51
C GLY A 28 8.63 -14.51 -11.34
N ASP A 29 9.25 -13.60 -10.57
CA ASP A 29 9.95 -13.96 -9.35
C ASP A 29 8.90 -14.37 -8.31
N SER A 30 9.01 -15.60 -7.84
CA SER A 30 8.13 -16.09 -6.79
C SER A 30 8.35 -15.23 -5.54
N MET A 31 7.28 -14.66 -4.98
CA MET A 31 7.29 -13.99 -3.66
C MET A 31 7.55 -14.98 -2.50
N ALA A 32 8.28 -16.06 -2.75
CA ALA A 32 8.53 -17.13 -1.81
C ALA A 32 9.56 -16.68 -0.77
N GLY A 33 9.06 -16.10 0.33
CA GLY A 33 9.81 -15.79 1.55
C GLY A 33 10.74 -14.59 1.37
N THR A 34 10.65 -13.52 2.14
CA THR A 34 11.29 -13.47 3.47
C THR A 34 11.05 -12.12 4.17
N SER A 35 9.90 -11.47 3.96
CA SER A 35 9.58 -10.24 4.70
C SER A 35 8.09 -9.94 4.73
N VAL A 36 7.57 -9.47 5.87
CA VAL A 36 6.20 -8.92 6.03
C VAL A 36 5.91 -7.83 5.00
N ILE A 37 6.96 -7.18 4.49
CA ILE A 37 6.90 -6.19 3.41
C ILE A 37 6.37 -6.77 2.09
N ASN A 38 6.49 -8.08 1.88
CA ASN A 38 6.01 -8.72 0.67
C ASN A 38 4.55 -9.16 0.75
N GLU A 39 3.91 -9.05 1.92
CA GLU A 39 2.52 -9.45 2.12
C GLU A 39 1.56 -8.33 1.69
N PRO A 40 0.84 -8.47 0.57
CA PRO A 40 -0.03 -7.40 0.09
C PRO A 40 -1.19 -7.10 1.06
N ASN A 41 -1.60 -8.09 1.86
CA ASN A 41 -2.63 -7.94 2.88
C ASN A 41 -2.20 -7.04 4.04
N TYR A 42 -0.92 -7.06 4.42
CA TYR A 42 -0.38 -6.19 5.47
C TYR A 42 -0.51 -4.71 5.05
N TRP A 43 -0.16 -4.40 3.80
CA TRP A 43 -0.27 -3.04 3.27
C TRP A 43 -1.72 -2.59 3.09
N ARG A 44 -2.62 -3.50 2.70
CA ARG A 44 -4.06 -3.20 2.68
C ARG A 44 -4.55 -2.74 4.05
N GLN A 45 -4.30 -3.51 5.10
CA GLN A 45 -4.75 -3.17 6.46
C GLN A 45 -4.17 -1.83 6.93
N ARG A 46 -2.92 -1.53 6.55
CA ARG A 46 -2.29 -0.25 6.89
C ARG A 46 -2.95 0.93 6.18
N ILE A 47 -3.27 0.80 4.89
CA ILE A 47 -4.01 1.84 4.15
C ILE A 47 -5.42 2.02 4.72
N GLU A 48 -6.13 0.95 5.04
CA GLU A 48 -7.46 1.00 5.67
C GLU A 48 -7.42 1.71 7.03
N THR A 49 -6.35 1.50 7.81
CA THR A 49 -6.13 2.20 9.08
C THR A 49 -5.94 3.71 8.87
N ILE A 50 -5.24 4.12 7.81
CA ILE A 50 -5.07 5.53 7.43
C ILE A 50 -6.41 6.13 6.97
N LEU A 51 -7.19 5.41 6.17
CA LEU A 51 -8.51 5.84 5.68
C LEU A 51 -9.56 6.03 6.80
N ASN A 52 -9.41 5.30 7.90
CA ASN A 52 -10.27 5.42 9.08
C ASN A 52 -9.91 6.62 9.98
N GLN A 53 -8.82 7.34 9.70
CA GLN A 53 -8.46 8.55 10.44
C GLN A 53 -9.36 9.72 10.07
N ARG A 54 -9.87 10.43 11.08
CA ARG A 54 -10.76 11.59 10.88
C ARG A 54 -10.07 12.79 10.21
N GLU A 55 -8.75 12.89 10.35
CA GLU A 55 -7.97 14.03 9.87
C GLU A 55 -7.40 13.82 8.45
N ILE A 56 -7.72 12.71 7.77
CA ILE A 56 -7.19 12.49 6.41
C ILE A 56 -7.77 13.51 5.42
N SER A 57 -6.89 14.16 4.65
CA SER A 57 -7.32 15.07 3.59
C SER A 57 -7.92 14.31 2.40
N ARG A 58 -8.68 15.02 1.55
CA ARG A 58 -9.26 14.42 0.33
C ARG A 58 -8.18 13.84 -0.60
N VAL A 59 -7.07 14.56 -0.77
CA VAL A 59 -5.96 14.13 -1.63
C VAL A 59 -5.29 12.87 -1.07
N GLU A 60 -5.08 12.78 0.24
CA GLU A 60 -4.54 11.57 0.88
C GLU A 60 -5.50 10.38 0.76
N ARG A 61 -6.82 10.62 0.87
CA ARG A 61 -7.84 9.59 0.66
C ARG A 61 -7.86 9.08 -0.77
N GLU A 62 -7.85 9.96 -1.77
CA GLU A 62 -7.77 9.59 -3.18
C GLU A 62 -6.50 8.77 -3.49
N HIS A 63 -5.36 9.16 -2.90
CA HIS A 63 -4.10 8.43 -3.05
C HIS A 63 -4.18 7.04 -2.40
N ALA A 64 -4.70 6.94 -1.18
CA ALA A 64 -4.91 5.68 -0.48
C ALA A 64 -5.84 4.72 -1.26
N ASP A 65 -6.95 5.22 -1.80
CA ASP A 65 -7.88 4.42 -2.61
C ASP A 65 -7.22 3.91 -3.90
N ALA A 66 -6.36 4.71 -4.54
CA ALA A 66 -5.59 4.28 -5.71
C ALA A 66 -4.62 3.14 -5.37
N LEU A 67 -3.94 3.21 -4.23
CA LEU A 67 -3.04 2.15 -3.75
C LEU A 67 -3.79 0.86 -3.42
N LEU A 68 -4.99 0.94 -2.83
CA LEU A 68 -5.83 -0.24 -2.58
C LEU A 68 -6.24 -0.96 -3.87
N ARG A 69 -6.59 -0.19 -4.92
CA ARG A 69 -6.92 -0.77 -6.23
C ARG A 69 -5.72 -1.52 -6.82
N ARG A 70 -4.52 -0.94 -6.75
CA ARG A 70 -3.28 -1.60 -7.20
C ARG A 70 -3.00 -2.89 -6.45
N LEU A 71 -3.04 -2.86 -5.11
CA LEU A 71 -2.89 -4.05 -4.26
C LEU A 71 -3.93 -5.13 -4.56
N SER A 72 -5.18 -4.75 -4.87
CA SER A 72 -6.22 -5.71 -5.23
C SER A 72 -5.93 -6.45 -6.54
N GLY A 73 -5.22 -5.81 -7.48
CA GLY A 73 -4.77 -6.44 -8.72
C GLY A 73 -3.68 -7.50 -8.48
N ILE A 74 -2.77 -7.22 -7.54
CA ILE A 74 -1.70 -8.13 -7.12
C ILE A 74 -2.28 -9.39 -6.46
N ILE A 75 -3.24 -9.25 -5.56
CA ILE A 75 -3.81 -10.37 -4.79
C ILE A 75 -4.73 -11.27 -5.64
N LYS A 76 -5.30 -10.75 -6.72
CA LYS A 76 -6.16 -11.52 -7.63
C LYS A 76 -5.38 -12.34 -8.66
N MET A 77 -4.06 -12.20 -8.74
CA MET A 77 -3.25 -13.06 -9.60
C MET A 77 -3.11 -14.45 -8.95
N PRO A 78 -3.53 -15.53 -9.64
CA PRO A 78 -3.45 -16.90 -9.14
C PRO A 78 -2.01 -17.43 -9.08
#